data_AF-A0A952ANN2-F1
#
_entry.id   AF-A0A952ANN2-F1
#
_cell.length_a   1.000
_cell.length_b   1.000
_cell.length_c   1.000
_cell.angle_alpha   90.00
_cell.angle_beta   90.00
_cell.angle_gamma   90.00
#
_symmetry.space_group_name_H-M   'P 1'
#
loop_
_entity.id
_entity.type
_entity.pdbx_description
1 polymer ?
#
loop_
_entity_poly.entity_id
_entity_poly.type
_entity_poly.pdbx_seq_one_letter_code
_entity_poly.pdbx_strand_id
1 'polypeptide(L)'
;MRKICPNGHTFDKTSACPVCPICSTKEMSQQYGAEFPKIGAPAFRALHSLGVKKLTDLTKYNQKELLQLHGFGPKALRMLGERLTQAGLSFAKDLSQSRDPH
;
A
#
# COMPACT_ATOMS: atom_id res chain seq x y z
N MET A 1 13.11 -24.01 0.20
CA MET A 1 13.63 -23.94 -1.19
C MET A 1 14.08 -22.53 -1.49
N ARG A 2 15.35 -22.34 -1.92
CA ARG A 2 15.89 -21.03 -2.29
C ARG A 2 15.45 -20.71 -3.73
N LYS A 3 14.83 -19.55 -3.94
CA LYS A 3 14.35 -19.09 -5.24
C LYS A 3 15.16 -17.87 -5.69
N ILE A 4 15.29 -17.69 -7.00
CA ILE A 4 15.96 -16.53 -7.60
C ILE A 4 14.91 -15.79 -8.45
N CYS A 5 14.78 -14.48 -8.25
CA CYS A 5 13.88 -13.66 -9.05
C CYS A 5 14.55 -13.23 -10.37
N PRO A 6 13.80 -12.72 -11.37
CA PRO A 6 14.38 -12.25 -12.64
C PRO A 6 15.37 -11.09 -12.50
N ASN A 7 15.37 -10.39 -11.36
CA ASN A 7 16.35 -9.35 -11.04
C ASN A 7 17.61 -9.91 -10.34
N GLY A 8 17.77 -11.23 -10.27
CA GLY A 8 18.96 -11.88 -9.68
C GLY A 8 18.98 -11.97 -8.16
N HIS A 9 17.93 -11.52 -7.45
CA HIS A 9 17.90 -11.61 -5.99
C HIS A 9 17.52 -13.02 -5.51
N THR A 10 18.30 -13.57 -4.58
CA THR A 10 18.01 -14.87 -3.95
C THR A 10 17.20 -14.70 -2.67
N PHE A 11 16.15 -15.49 -2.48
CA PHE A 11 15.30 -15.44 -1.29
C PHE A 11 14.75 -16.82 -0.91
N ASP A 12 14.47 -17.02 0.38
CA ASP A 12 13.75 -18.16 0.91
C ASP A 12 12.28 -17.76 1.12
N LYS A 13 11.35 -18.42 0.42
CA LYS A 13 9.92 -18.24 0.64
C LYS A 13 9.22 -19.59 0.65
N THR A 14 8.68 -19.92 1.80
CA THR A 14 7.76 -21.06 1.98
C THR A 14 6.33 -20.69 1.56
N SER A 15 6.01 -19.40 1.45
CA SER A 15 4.71 -18.91 1.00
C SER A 15 4.58 -18.93 -0.53
N ALA A 16 3.37 -19.23 -1.02
CA ALA A 16 3.03 -19.33 -2.44
C ALA A 16 3.11 -17.99 -3.22
N CYS A 17 3.31 -16.86 -2.55
CA CYS A 17 3.36 -15.56 -3.22
C CYS A 17 4.58 -15.45 -4.16
N PRO A 18 4.40 -15.33 -5.49
CA PRO A 18 5.47 -15.35 -6.51
C PRO A 18 6.36 -14.10 -6.51
N VAL A 19 6.16 -13.22 -5.54
CA VAL A 19 6.78 -11.90 -5.46
C VAL A 19 8.10 -11.95 -4.69
N CYS A 20 9.17 -11.43 -5.29
CA CYS A 20 10.46 -11.24 -4.62
C CYS A 20 10.35 -10.17 -3.51
N PRO A 21 10.67 -10.51 -2.24
CA PRO A 21 10.60 -9.55 -1.14
C PRO A 21 11.59 -8.39 -1.32
N ILE A 22 12.77 -8.66 -1.89
CA ILE A 22 13.84 -7.68 -2.06
C ILE A 22 13.47 -6.64 -3.15
N CYS A 23 12.97 -7.09 -4.31
CA CYS A 23 12.49 -6.18 -5.36
C CYS A 23 11.34 -5.31 -4.84
N SER A 24 10.37 -5.92 -4.15
CA SER A 24 9.20 -5.20 -3.65
C SER A 24 9.58 -4.08 -2.69
N THR A 25 10.56 -4.30 -1.81
CA THR A 25 11.03 -3.26 -0.89
C THR A 25 11.70 -2.10 -1.62
N LYS A 26 12.47 -2.37 -2.68
CA LYS A 26 13.07 -1.31 -3.51
C LYS A 26 12.00 -0.47 -4.22
N GLU A 27 11.06 -1.13 -4.91
CA GLU A 27 9.96 -0.45 -5.63
C GLU A 27 9.20 0.53 -4.72
N MET A 28 8.91 0.11 -3.49
CA MET A 28 8.24 0.95 -2.49
C MET A 28 8.96 2.27 -2.19
N SER A 29 10.27 2.19 -1.97
CA SER A 29 11.08 3.35 -1.58
C SER A 29 11.29 4.37 -2.71
N GLN A 30 11.12 3.95 -3.96
CA GLN A 30 11.27 4.82 -5.13
C GLN A 30 9.96 5.49 -5.52
N GLN A 31 8.83 4.86 -5.24
CA GLN A 31 7.50 5.33 -5.66
C GLN A 31 6.92 6.39 -4.73
N TYR A 32 7.09 6.25 -3.42
CA TYR A 32 6.55 7.19 -2.45
C TYR A 32 7.67 7.94 -1.73
N GLY A 33 7.55 9.27 -1.68
CA GLY A 33 8.51 10.14 -0.99
C GLY A 33 8.46 10.02 0.54
N ALA A 34 9.24 10.88 1.21
CA ALA A 34 9.36 10.91 2.68
C ALA A 34 8.03 11.13 3.43
N GLU A 35 6.99 11.59 2.73
CA GLU A 35 5.64 11.79 3.24
C GLU A 35 4.90 10.46 3.53
N PHE A 36 5.25 9.37 2.83
CA PHE A 36 4.65 8.06 3.09
C PHE A 36 5.39 7.28 4.18
N PRO A 37 4.65 6.57 5.04
CA PRO A 37 5.26 5.68 6.01
C PRO A 37 5.75 4.40 5.34
N LYS A 38 6.72 3.74 5.98
CA LYS A 38 7.21 2.41 5.57
C LYS A 38 6.15 1.35 5.88
N ILE A 39 5.21 1.16 4.95
CA ILE A 39 4.23 0.06 5.00
C ILE A 39 4.84 -1.24 4.48
N GLY A 40 4.15 -2.37 4.60
CA GLY A 40 4.61 -3.63 4.02
C GLY A 40 4.41 -3.67 2.50
N ALA A 41 5.22 -4.49 1.82
CA ALA A 41 5.06 -4.80 0.39
C ALA A 41 3.62 -5.14 -0.06
N PRO A 42 2.83 -5.95 0.69
CA PRO A 42 1.46 -6.26 0.25
C PRO A 42 0.53 -5.04 0.37
N ALA A 43 0.67 -4.22 1.43
CA ALA A 43 -0.13 -3.00 1.59
C ALA A 43 0.21 -1.95 0.53
N PHE A 44 1.49 -1.81 0.19
CA PHE A 44 1.90 -0.94 -0.92
C PHE A 44 1.30 -1.39 -2.25
N ARG A 45 1.37 -2.68 -2.57
CA ARG A 45 0.81 -3.21 -3.82
C ARG A 45 -0.69 -2.98 -3.92
N ALA A 46 -1.40 -3.14 -2.80
CA ALA A 46 -2.83 -2.86 -2.71
C ALA A 46 -3.13 -1.38 -3.05
N LEU A 47 -2.41 -0.43 -2.45
CA LEU A 47 -2.55 1.00 -2.77
C LEU A 47 -2.17 1.33 -4.23
N HIS A 48 -1.07 0.75 -4.70
CA HIS A 48 -0.59 0.95 -6.06
C HIS A 48 -1.61 0.42 -7.08
N SER A 49 -2.25 -0.70 -6.79
CA SER A 49 -3.31 -1.27 -7.63
C SER A 49 -4.56 -0.38 -7.69
N LEU A 50 -4.79 0.45 -6.66
CA LEU A 50 -5.83 1.48 -6.67
C LEU A 50 -5.39 2.78 -7.38
N GLY A 51 -4.14 2.89 -7.81
CA GLY A 51 -3.60 4.11 -8.42
C GLY A 51 -3.25 5.21 -7.41
N VAL A 52 -3.17 4.90 -6.12
CA VAL A 52 -2.76 5.84 -5.07
C VAL A 52 -1.28 6.18 -5.25
N LYS A 53 -0.96 7.43 -5.57
CA LYS A 53 0.43 7.90 -5.73
C LYS A 53 0.85 8.92 -4.66
N LYS A 54 -0.12 9.60 -4.04
CA LYS A 54 0.13 10.67 -3.05
C LYS A 54 -0.77 10.52 -1.82
N LEU A 55 -0.42 11.17 -0.71
CA LEU A 55 -1.25 11.16 0.50
C LEU A 55 -2.67 11.67 0.22
N THR A 56 -2.81 12.65 -0.66
CA THR A 56 -4.12 13.19 -1.09
C THR A 56 -5.00 12.15 -1.80
N ASP A 57 -4.43 11.15 -2.47
CA ASP A 57 -5.26 10.10 -3.07
C ASP A 57 -5.89 9.20 -2.00
N LEU A 58 -5.25 9.06 -0.82
CA LEU A 58 -5.83 8.32 0.30
C LEU A 58 -7.08 9.00 0.85
N THR A 59 -7.23 10.32 0.72
CA THR A 59 -8.46 11.01 1.15
C THR A 59 -9.64 10.69 0.24
N LYS A 60 -9.40 10.08 -0.92
CA LYS A 60 -10.45 9.51 -1.76
C LYS A 60 -10.91 8.17 -1.23
N TYR A 61 -10.10 7.40 -0.51
CA TYR A 61 -10.49 6.07 -0.02
C TYR A 61 -10.86 6.13 1.46
N ASN A 62 -11.82 5.31 1.87
CA ASN A 62 -12.17 5.18 3.27
C ASN A 62 -11.34 4.05 3.92
N GLN A 63 -11.31 4.03 5.25
CA GLN A 63 -10.50 3.04 5.97
C GLN A 63 -10.96 1.60 5.75
N LYS A 64 -12.27 1.37 5.65
CA LYS A 64 -12.86 0.04 5.44
C LYS A 64 -12.50 -0.53 4.07
N GLU A 65 -12.57 0.28 3.02
CA GLU A 65 -12.20 -0.08 1.65
C GLU A 65 -10.73 -0.49 1.59
N LEU A 66 -9.85 0.29 2.20
CA LEU A 66 -8.44 -0.04 2.27
C LEU A 66 -8.20 -1.34 3.04
N LEU A 67 -8.89 -1.56 4.17
CA LEU A 67 -8.82 -2.80 4.96
C LEU A 67 -9.37 -4.03 4.24
N GLN A 68 -10.29 -3.86 3.29
CA GLN A 68 -10.81 -4.95 2.46
C GLN A 68 -9.80 -5.41 1.39
N LEU A 69 -8.77 -4.62 1.10
CA LEU A 69 -7.77 -4.99 0.09
C LEU A 69 -6.92 -6.16 0.58
N HIS A 70 -6.79 -7.17 -0.28
CA HIS A 70 -6.00 -8.35 0.03
C HIS A 70 -4.53 -7.99 0.30
N GLY A 71 -4.09 -8.18 1.54
CA GLY A 71 -2.73 -7.86 1.98
C GLY A 71 -2.54 -6.46 2.55
N PHE A 72 -3.61 -5.67 2.68
CA PHE A 72 -3.59 -4.39 3.38
C PHE A 72 -4.01 -4.56 4.84
N GLY A 73 -3.07 -4.36 5.76
CA GLY A 73 -3.28 -4.62 7.19
C GLY A 73 -3.60 -3.37 8.01
N PRO A 74 -4.16 -3.54 9.24
CA PRO A 74 -4.48 -2.43 10.15
C PRO A 74 -3.25 -1.61 10.54
N LYS A 75 -2.05 -2.22 10.53
CA LYS A 75 -0.78 -1.52 10.75
C LYS A 75 -0.50 -0.46 9.68
N ALA A 76 -0.72 -0.80 8.41
CA ALA A 76 -0.52 0.14 7.30
C ALA A 76 -1.54 1.29 7.38
N LEU A 77 -2.80 0.96 7.70
CA LEU A 77 -3.86 1.93 7.91
C LEU A 77 -3.50 2.96 9.00
N ARG A 78 -3.05 2.49 10.16
CA ARG A 78 -2.65 3.35 11.28
C ARG A 78 -1.52 4.29 10.88
N MET A 79 -0.45 3.75 10.30
CA MET A 79 0.70 4.54 9.86
C MET A 79 0.32 5.62 8.85
N LEU A 80 -0.54 5.29 7.87
CA LEU A 80 -1.01 6.27 6.89
C LEU A 80 -1.91 7.33 7.53
N GLY A 81 -2.77 6.92 8.47
CA GLY A 81 -3.61 7.85 9.24
C GLY A 81 -2.76 8.85 10.02
N GLU A 82 -1.67 8.41 10.65
CA GLU A 82 -0.73 9.31 11.33
C GLU A 82 -0.12 10.34 10.37
N ARG A 83 0.30 9.92 9.16
CA ARG A 83 0.84 10.83 8.14
C ARG A 83 -0.21 11.80 7.59
N LEU A 84 -1.43 11.32 7.36
CA LEU A 84 -2.55 12.16 6.94
C LEU A 84 -2.83 13.23 7.99
N THR A 85 -2.96 12.85 9.26
CA THR A 85 -3.19 13.80 10.37
C THR A 85 -2.06 14.81 10.48
N GLN A 86 -0.80 14.39 10.32
CA GLN A 86 0.36 15.31 10.31
C GLN A 86 0.28 16.34 9.17
N ALA A 87 -0.31 15.96 8.03
CA ALA A 87 -0.56 16.84 6.90
C ALA A 87 -1.90 17.62 6.99
N GLY A 88 -2.67 17.46 8.08
CA GLY A 88 -4.01 18.04 8.22
C GLY A 88 -5.08 17.38 7.34
N LEU A 89 -4.80 16.18 6.82
CA LEU A 89 -5.69 15.39 5.99
C LEU A 89 -6.33 14.25 6.79
N SER A 90 -7.36 13.63 6.22
CA SER A 90 -8.03 12.47 6.80
C SER A 90 -8.55 11.56 5.70
N PHE A 91 -8.74 10.27 6.01
CA PHE A 91 -9.39 9.33 5.09
C PHE A 91 -10.80 9.80 4.72
N ALA A 92 -11.30 9.35 3.57
CA ALA A 92 -12.69 9.61 3.21
C ALA A 92 -13.61 9.09 4.33
N LYS A 93 -14.60 9.90 4.71
CA LYS A 93 -15.72 9.37 5.50
C LYS A 93 -16.42 8.28 4.71
N ASP A 94 -17.02 7.35 5.44
CA ASP A 94 -17.95 6.34 4.93
C ASP A 94 -19.21 7.05 4.39
N LEU A 95 -19.07 7.79 3.30
CA LEU A 95 -20.16 8.36 2.54
C LEU A 95 -20.51 7.31 1.50
N SER A 96 -21.38 6.40 1.88
CA SER A 96 -21.79 5.21 1.16
C SER A 96 -22.59 5.48 -0.14
N GLN A 97 -22.48 6.64 -0.80
CA GLN A 97 -23.19 6.87 -2.07
C GLN A 97 -22.42 7.79 -3.04
N SER A 98 -22.43 7.36 -4.31
CA SER A 98 -22.15 8.11 -5.53
C SER A 98 -20.67 8.41 -5.85
N ARG A 99 -20.01 7.47 -6.51
CA ARG A 99 -18.94 7.80 -7.47
C ARG A 99 -19.31 7.20 -8.81
N ASP A 100 -19.87 8.06 -9.65
CA ASP A 100 -20.14 7.85 -11.07
C ASP A 100 -18.99 7.15 -11.79
N PRO A 101 -19.26 6.13 -12.62
CA PRO A 101 -18.35 5.71 -13.67
C PRO A 101 -18.41 6.73 -14.82
N HIS A 102 -17.28 7.37 -15.15
CA HIS A 102 -17.07 7.97 -16.48
C HIS A 102 -16.26 7.01 -17.34
#